data_AF-A0A3N4IRE3-F1
#
_entry.id   AF-A0A3N4IRE3-F1
#
_cell.length_a   1.000
_cell.length_b   1.000
_cell.length_c   1.000
_cell.angle_alpha   90.00
_cell.angle_beta   90.00
_cell.angle_gamma   90.00
#
_symmetry.space_group_name_H-M   'P 1'
#
loop_
_entity.id
_entity.type
_entity.pdbx_description
1 polymer ?
#
loop_
_entity_poly.entity_id
_entity_poly.type
_entity_poly.pdbx_seq_one_letter_code
_entity_poly.pdbx_strand_id
1 'polypeptide(L)'
;MSVETDDVVEAGKEVLAMDIKAEILPYVRIIPHSYLEMLEANDTYFAIQANRVCFNCGAKDFDNSPFNRGKETPEGVTTDKLMVCGKCNVVPFCSKDCMTLGWLKKGHNKKCAPMKELQWFTKKDWETVRYNEDGMPVKFRGDL
;
A
#
# COMPACT_ATOMS: atom_id res chain seq x y z
N MET A 1 55.99 -46.65 26.58
CA MET A 1 54.64 -46.11 26.32
C MET A 1 54.73 -44.61 26.44
N SER A 2 54.88 -43.93 25.30
CA SER A 2 54.79 -42.48 25.21
C SER A 2 53.92 -42.22 24.00
N VAL A 3 52.73 -41.68 24.26
CA VAL A 3 51.73 -41.34 23.26
C VAL A 3 51.96 -39.86 22.99
N GLU A 4 52.43 -39.51 21.79
CA GLU A 4 52.53 -38.12 21.36
C GLU A 4 51.47 -37.85 20.30
N THR A 5 50.87 -36.68 20.43
CA THR A 5 49.50 -36.32 20.09
C THR A 5 49.31 -35.93 18.62
N ASP A 6 48.18 -36.34 18.05
CA ASP A 6 47.72 -35.92 16.72
C ASP A 6 47.45 -34.40 16.67
N ASP A 7 48.13 -33.72 15.75
CA ASP A 7 47.87 -32.34 15.36
C ASP A 7 46.54 -32.24 14.59
N VAL A 8 45.49 -31.79 15.27
CA VAL A 8 44.23 -31.39 14.63
C VAL A 8 44.33 -29.92 14.26
N VAL A 9 44.59 -29.64 12.97
CA VAL A 9 44.53 -28.28 12.41
C VAL A 9 43.05 -27.86 12.33
N GLU A 10 42.62 -27.03 13.27
CA GLU A 10 41.30 -26.39 13.23
C GLU A 10 41.24 -25.40 12.07
N ALA A 11 40.42 -25.70 11.07
CA ALA A 11 40.09 -24.78 9.99
C ALA A 11 39.28 -23.61 10.59
N GLY A 12 39.94 -22.46 10.76
CA GLY A 12 39.34 -21.21 11.21
C GLY A 12 38.15 -20.84 10.34
N LYS A 13 36.95 -21.01 10.89
CA LYS A 13 35.71 -20.53 10.29
C LYS A 13 35.66 -19.02 10.52
N GLU A 14 35.97 -18.25 9.49
CA GLU A 14 35.86 -16.79 9.52
C GLU A 14 34.37 -16.43 9.69
N VAL A 15 33.97 -16.15 10.93
CA VAL A 15 32.64 -15.65 11.25
C VAL A 15 32.63 -14.19 10.82
N LEU A 16 32.05 -13.90 9.66
CA LEU A 16 31.74 -12.53 9.24
C LEU A 16 30.95 -11.86 10.36
N ALA A 17 31.61 -10.96 11.09
CA ALA A 17 30.98 -10.15 12.11
C ALA A 17 29.90 -9.30 11.42
N MET A 18 28.64 -9.64 11.68
CA MET A 18 27.52 -8.79 11.28
C MET A 18 27.53 -7.58 12.20
N ASP A 19 28.22 -6.51 11.77
CA ASP A 19 28.22 -5.24 12.49
C ASP A 19 26.83 -4.60 12.39
N ILE A 20 26.08 -4.64 13.48
CA ILE A 20 24.83 -3.89 13.62
C ILE A 20 25.21 -2.43 13.87
N LYS A 21 25.10 -1.60 12.83
CA LYS A 21 25.26 -0.15 12.96
C LYS A 21 24.01 0.44 13.60
N ALA A 22 24.18 1.07 14.75
CA ALA A 22 23.11 1.83 15.41
C ALA A 22 22.95 3.18 14.71
N GLU A 23 21.86 3.34 13.94
CA GLU A 23 21.48 4.61 13.33
C GLU A 23 20.27 5.19 14.08
N ILE A 24 20.41 6.43 14.57
CA ILE A 24 19.30 7.15 15.20
C ILE A 24 18.54 7.87 14.09
N LEU A 25 17.40 7.30 13.68
CA LEU A 25 16.49 7.91 12.72
C LEU A 25 15.36 8.64 13.47
N PRO A 26 15.34 9.98 13.50
CA PRO A 26 14.38 10.75 14.31
C PRO A 26 12.92 10.65 13.81
N TYR A 27 12.69 10.13 12.60
CA TYR A 27 11.36 10.08 11.98
C TYR A 27 11.08 8.73 11.29
N VAL A 28 11.07 7.66 12.07
CA VAL A 28 10.55 6.36 11.61
C VAL A 28 9.03 6.33 11.80
N ARG A 29 8.27 6.23 10.70
CA ARG A 29 6.85 5.89 10.78
C ARG A 29 6.73 4.37 10.74
N ILE A 30 6.28 3.80 11.85
CA ILE A 30 5.92 2.39 11.92
C ILE A 30 4.52 2.24 11.31
N ILE A 31 4.43 1.45 10.25
CA ILE A 31 3.15 1.05 9.66
C ILE A 31 2.78 -0.27 10.36
N PRO A 32 1.68 -0.33 11.13
CA PRO A 32 1.34 -1.48 11.96
C PRO A 32 0.66 -2.59 11.14
N HIS A 33 1.30 -2.99 10.05
CA HIS A 33 0.86 -4.03 9.14
C HIS A 33 2.04 -4.96 8.84
N SER A 34 1.74 -6.23 8.64
CA SER A 34 2.74 -7.17 8.16
C SER A 34 3.22 -6.76 6.76
N TYR A 35 4.46 -7.15 6.43
CA TYR A 35 5.01 -6.94 5.10
C TYR A 35 4.11 -7.53 4.00
N LEU A 36 3.53 -8.72 4.24
CA LEU A 36 2.65 -9.39 3.30
C LEU A 36 1.35 -8.60 3.06
N GLU A 37 0.72 -8.07 4.11
CA GLU A 37 -0.48 -7.22 3.98
C GLU A 37 -0.18 -5.96 3.16
N MET A 38 1.00 -5.37 3.34
CA MET A 38 1.43 -4.20 2.57
C MET A 38 1.68 -4.53 1.10
N LEU A 39 2.30 -5.67 0.79
CA LEU A 39 2.47 -6.14 -0.59
C LEU A 39 1.13 -6.38 -1.27
N GLU A 40 0.21 -7.11 -0.63
CA GLU A 40 -1.12 -7.34 -1.21
C GLU A 40 -1.89 -6.03 -1.44
N ALA A 41 -1.76 -5.08 -0.51
CA ALA A 41 -2.36 -3.76 -0.65
C ALA A 41 -1.74 -2.98 -1.80
N ASN A 42 -0.42 -3.07 -1.98
CA ASN A 42 0.31 -2.47 -3.10
C ASN A 42 -0.19 -3.02 -4.45
N ASP A 43 -0.20 -4.34 -4.62
CA ASP A 43 -0.66 -4.98 -5.86
C ASP A 43 -2.11 -4.57 -6.18
N THR A 44 -2.97 -4.59 -5.16
CA THR A 44 -4.37 -4.20 -5.30
C THR A 44 -4.51 -2.71 -5.64
N TYR A 45 -3.71 -1.83 -5.04
CA TYR A 45 -3.70 -0.39 -5.31
C TYR A 45 -3.38 -0.12 -6.78
N PHE A 46 -2.29 -0.69 -7.30
CA PHE A 46 -1.89 -0.45 -8.69
C PHE A 46 -2.83 -1.12 -9.69
N ALA A 47 -3.42 -2.28 -9.36
CA ALA A 47 -4.48 -2.88 -10.17
C ALA A 47 -5.71 -1.95 -10.30
N ILE A 48 -6.11 -1.30 -9.21
CA ILE A 48 -7.22 -0.33 -9.20
C ILE A 48 -6.87 0.93 -10.02
N GLN A 49 -5.64 1.43 -9.90
CA GLN A 49 -5.19 2.60 -10.66
C GLN A 49 -5.13 2.33 -12.17
N ALA A 50 -4.71 1.12 -12.56
CA ALA A 50 -4.63 0.71 -13.96
C ALA A 50 -6.02 0.49 -14.58
N ASN A 51 -6.99 -0.01 -13.81
CA ASN A 51 -8.34 -0.31 -14.30
C ASN A 51 -9.39 0.00 -13.24
N ARG A 52 -9.92 1.23 -13.29
CA ARG A 52 -10.88 1.73 -12.31
C ARG A 52 -12.27 1.11 -12.53
N VAL A 53 -12.53 0.02 -11.83
CA VAL A 53 -13.80 -0.73 -11.85
C VAL A 53 -14.34 -0.94 -10.45
N CYS A 54 -15.67 -1.00 -10.29
CA CYS A 54 -16.30 -1.31 -9.02
C CYS A 54 -15.70 -2.57 -8.40
N PHE A 55 -15.15 -2.45 -7.19
CA PHE A 55 -14.47 -3.55 -6.49
C PHE A 55 -15.38 -4.74 -6.18
N ASN A 56 -16.69 -4.51 -6.09
CA ASN A 56 -17.65 -5.57 -5.81
C ASN A 56 -18.15 -6.29 -7.07
N CYS A 57 -18.71 -5.53 -8.03
CA CYS A 57 -19.38 -6.11 -9.20
C CYS A 57 -18.56 -6.03 -10.50
N GLY A 58 -17.43 -5.33 -10.51
CA GLY A 58 -16.58 -5.17 -11.70
C GLY A 58 -17.11 -4.18 -12.75
N ALA A 59 -18.22 -3.47 -12.48
CA ALA A 59 -18.74 -2.45 -13.38
C ALA A 59 -17.69 -1.34 -13.62
N LYS A 60 -17.44 -1.01 -14.89
CA LYS A 60 -16.56 0.10 -15.28
C LYS A 60 -17.28 1.42 -15.07
N ASP A 61 -16.52 2.49 -14.86
CA ASP A 61 -17.03 3.84 -15.12
C ASP A 61 -17.50 3.87 -16.58
N PHE A 62 -18.79 4.14 -16.83
CA PHE A 62 -19.26 4.48 -18.18
C PHE A 62 -18.75 5.89 -18.48
N ASP A 63 -17.59 5.91 -19.13
CA ASP A 63 -16.82 7.01 -19.69
C ASP A 63 -17.23 8.45 -19.32
N ASN A 64 -16.23 9.22 -18.86
CA ASN A 64 -16.11 10.65 -19.18
C ASN A 64 -15.92 10.89 -20.71
N SER A 65 -16.52 10.07 -21.58
CA SER A 65 -16.50 10.26 -23.03
C SER A 65 -17.44 11.43 -23.34
N PRO A 66 -16.97 12.45 -24.08
CA PRO A 66 -17.84 13.53 -24.55
C PRO A 66 -19.06 13.02 -25.34
N PHE A 67 -19.00 11.80 -25.88
CA PHE A 67 -20.02 11.19 -26.73
C PHE A 67 -21.07 10.34 -25.97
N ASN A 68 -20.86 10.03 -24.68
CA ASN A 68 -21.76 9.17 -23.90
C ASN A 68 -22.48 9.90 -22.75
N ARG A 69 -22.39 11.24 -22.69
CA ARG A 69 -23.09 12.06 -21.70
C ARG A 69 -24.61 11.91 -21.88
N GLY A 70 -25.29 11.24 -20.95
CA GLY A 70 -26.75 11.15 -20.91
C GLY A 70 -27.38 9.95 -21.62
N LYS A 71 -26.64 8.87 -21.91
CA LYS A 71 -27.28 7.61 -22.33
C LYS A 71 -27.68 6.78 -21.11
N GLU A 72 -28.98 6.69 -20.88
CA GLU A 72 -29.58 5.73 -19.95
C GLU A 72 -29.30 4.31 -20.45
N THR A 73 -28.79 3.45 -19.57
CA THR A 73 -28.74 2.02 -19.86
C THR A 73 -30.17 1.45 -19.81
N PRO A 74 -30.47 0.34 -20.51
CA PRO A 74 -31.82 -0.24 -20.57
C PRO A 74 -32.41 -0.70 -19.22
N GLU A 75 -31.63 -0.61 -18.14
CA GLU A 75 -31.93 -1.18 -16.82
C GLU A 75 -32.07 -0.11 -15.72
N GLY A 76 -32.09 1.18 -16.08
CA GLY A 76 -32.33 2.28 -15.12
C GLY A 76 -31.20 2.49 -14.08
N VAL A 77 -30.02 1.91 -14.32
CA VAL A 77 -28.84 2.17 -13.50
C VAL A 77 -28.24 3.50 -13.94
N THR A 78 -28.36 4.51 -13.09
CA THR A 78 -27.72 5.80 -13.29
C THR A 78 -26.22 5.57 -13.46
N THR A 79 -25.66 6.08 -14.55
CA THR A 79 -24.24 6.01 -14.90
C THR A 79 -23.45 6.96 -14.02
N ASP A 80 -23.51 6.74 -12.71
CA ASP A 80 -22.85 7.58 -11.74
C ASP A 80 -21.38 7.16 -11.63
N LYS A 81 -20.51 8.17 -11.76
CA LYS A 81 -19.08 8.09 -11.49
C LYS A 81 -18.83 7.22 -10.26
N LEU A 82 -17.96 6.22 -10.38
CA LEU A 82 -17.57 5.34 -9.29
C LEU A 82 -17.13 6.18 -8.08
N MET A 83 -17.81 5.97 -6.96
CA MET A 83 -17.48 6.56 -5.67
C MET A 83 -16.34 5.77 -5.02
N VAL A 84 -15.44 6.44 -4.30
CA VAL A 84 -14.36 5.76 -3.57
C VAL A 84 -14.76 5.52 -2.11
N CYS A 85 -14.20 4.49 -1.48
CA CYS A 85 -14.34 4.26 -0.05
C CYS A 85 -13.85 5.47 0.75
N GLY A 86 -14.69 6.08 1.58
CA GLY A 86 -14.31 7.27 2.36
C GLY A 86 -13.23 7.04 3.42
N LYS A 87 -12.89 5.77 3.74
CA LYS A 87 -11.84 5.45 4.72
C LYS A 87 -10.45 5.42 4.12
N CYS A 88 -10.28 4.68 3.01
CA CYS A 88 -8.98 4.57 2.33
C CYS A 88 -8.85 5.49 1.12
N ASN A 89 -9.94 6.03 0.59
CA ASN A 89 -9.99 6.87 -0.61
C ASN A 89 -9.34 6.24 -1.86
N VAL A 90 -9.29 4.91 -1.93
CA VAL A 90 -8.70 4.17 -3.05
C VAL A 90 -9.74 3.31 -3.75
N VAL A 91 -10.44 2.44 -3.00
CA VAL A 91 -11.25 1.38 -3.60
C VAL A 91 -12.56 1.94 -4.17
N PRO A 92 -12.84 1.78 -5.47
CA PRO A 92 -14.03 2.32 -6.12
C PRO A 92 -15.24 1.39 -6.04
N PHE A 93 -16.44 1.97 -6.01
CA PHE A 93 -17.73 1.29 -5.95
C PHE A 93 -18.76 2.07 -6.78
N CYS A 94 -19.72 1.38 -7.39
CA CYS A 94 -20.83 2.03 -8.10
C CYS A 94 -21.98 2.43 -7.17
N SER A 95 -22.06 1.85 -5.97
CA SER A 95 -23.12 2.14 -5.01
C SER A 95 -22.71 1.83 -3.57
N LYS A 96 -23.46 2.36 -2.60
CA LYS A 96 -23.30 2.01 -1.17
C LYS A 96 -23.54 0.52 -0.90
N ASP A 97 -24.42 -0.13 -1.67
CA ASP A 97 -24.67 -1.56 -1.55
C ASP A 97 -23.47 -2.36 -2.01
N CYS A 98 -22.87 -1.99 -3.15
CA CYS A 98 -21.62 -2.59 -3.61
C CYS A 98 -20.47 -2.35 -2.62
N MET A 99 -20.42 -1.19 -1.96
CA MET A 99 -19.45 -0.94 -0.90
C MET A 99 -19.66 -1.86 0.30
N THR A 100 -20.90 -2.04 0.74
CA THR A 100 -21.25 -2.91 1.87
C THR A 100 -20.96 -4.38 1.56
N LEU A 101 -21.34 -4.85 0.37
CA LEU A 101 -21.03 -6.19 -0.10
C LEU A 101 -19.52 -6.39 -0.31
N GLY A 102 -18.81 -5.39 -0.84
CA GLY A 102 -17.36 -5.42 -0.95
C GLY A 102 -16.66 -5.49 0.40
N TRP A 103 -17.21 -4.79 1.40
CA TRP A 103 -16.74 -4.81 2.78
C TRP A 103 -16.91 -6.18 3.44
N LEU A 104 -18.11 -6.78 3.33
CA LEU A 104 -18.46 -8.02 4.02
C LEU A 104 -18.01 -9.28 3.27
N LYS A 105 -18.11 -9.30 1.94
CA LYS A 105 -17.93 -10.51 1.11
C LYS A 105 -16.63 -10.56 0.32
N LYS A 106 -16.12 -9.40 -0.13
CA LYS A 106 -14.88 -9.33 -0.94
C LYS A 106 -13.63 -8.98 -0.14
N GLY A 107 -13.75 -8.88 1.19
CA GLY A 107 -12.61 -8.68 2.08
C GLY A 107 -12.02 -7.26 2.05
N HIS A 108 -12.77 -6.26 1.58
CA HIS A 108 -12.29 -4.87 1.65
C HIS A 108 -11.99 -4.44 3.10
N ASN A 109 -12.74 -4.96 4.07
CA ASN A 109 -12.51 -4.69 5.50
C ASN A 109 -11.09 -4.99 5.99
N LYS A 110 -10.46 -6.07 5.50
CA LYS A 110 -9.10 -6.47 5.86
C LYS A 110 -8.05 -5.60 5.15
N LYS A 111 -8.34 -5.22 3.90
CA LYS A 111 -7.40 -4.49 3.05
C LYS A 111 -7.49 -2.96 3.19
N CYS A 112 -8.57 -2.43 3.77
CA CYS A 112 -8.85 -1.00 3.83
C CYS A 112 -7.78 -0.21 4.60
N ALA A 113 -7.34 -0.70 5.76
CA ALA A 113 -6.34 -0.02 6.58
C ALA A 113 -4.94 -0.01 5.92
N PRO A 114 -4.39 -1.15 5.46
CA PRO A 114 -3.15 -1.15 4.69
C PRO A 114 -3.21 -0.23 3.47
N MET A 115 -4.34 -0.20 2.77
CA MET A 115 -4.54 0.65 1.59
C MET A 115 -4.47 2.14 1.91
N LYS A 116 -4.97 2.55 3.08
CA LYS A 116 -4.93 3.94 3.54
C LYS A 116 -3.48 4.38 3.80
N GLU A 117 -2.70 3.52 4.45
CA GLU A 117 -1.29 3.78 4.74
C GLU A 117 -0.46 3.82 3.46
N LEU A 118 -0.72 2.89 2.53
CA LEU A 118 -0.08 2.87 1.22
C LEU A 118 -0.42 4.14 0.41
N GLN A 119 -1.69 4.54 0.37
CA GLN A 119 -2.11 5.76 -0.34
C GLN A 119 -1.35 6.99 0.17
N TRP A 120 -1.22 7.12 1.50
CA TRP A 120 -0.45 8.20 2.11
C TRP A 120 1.02 8.17 1.63
N PHE A 121 1.63 6.98 1.63
CA PHE A 121 3.01 6.81 1.18
C PHE A 121 3.20 7.16 -0.31
N THR A 122 2.29 6.71 -1.17
CA THR A 122 2.36 6.91 -2.63
C THR A 122 2.02 8.33 -3.07
N LYS A 123 1.19 9.06 -2.31
CA LYS A 123 0.86 10.46 -2.60
C LYS A 123 1.94 11.43 -2.16
N LYS A 124 2.85 10.99 -1.28
CA LYS A 124 3.92 11.84 -0.79
C LYS A 124 4.91 12.06 -1.92
N ASP A 125 5.16 13.32 -2.23
CA ASP A 125 6.28 13.69 -3.09
C ASP A 125 7.57 13.55 -2.27
N TRP A 126 8.41 12.59 -2.69
CA TRP A 126 9.65 12.27 -2.01
C TRP A 126 10.80 13.20 -2.42
N GLU A 127 10.65 13.96 -3.51
CA GLU A 127 11.65 14.91 -4.00
C GLU A 127 11.54 16.28 -3.31
N THR A 128 10.32 16.66 -2.89
CA THR A 128 10.07 17.91 -2.14
C THR A 128 10.10 17.72 -0.62
N VAL A 129 10.65 16.60 -0.15
CA VAL A 129 10.94 16.41 1.27
C VAL A 129 11.89 17.51 1.68
N ARG A 130 11.33 18.56 2.30
CA ARG A 130 12.13 19.66 2.84
C ARG A 130 13.01 19.07 3.92
N TYR A 131 14.24 19.53 3.97
CA TYR A 131 15.16 19.21 5.04
C TYR A 131 15.23 20.41 5.99
N ASN A 132 15.31 20.18 7.29
CA ASN A 132 15.61 21.23 8.26
C ASN A 132 17.09 21.66 8.13
N GLU A 133 17.52 22.61 8.95
CA GLU A 133 18.89 23.12 8.97
C GLU A 133 19.95 22.03 9.21
N ASP A 134 19.57 20.93 9.84
CA ASP A 134 20.42 19.75 10.08
C ASP A 134 20.45 18.77 8.91
N GLY A 135 19.85 19.11 7.76
CA GLY A 135 19.74 18.21 6.60
C GLY A 135 18.76 17.06 6.82
N MET A 136 17.78 17.19 7.73
CA MET A 136 16.82 16.13 8.09
C MET A 136 15.41 16.38 7.56
N PRO A 137 14.68 15.37 7.07
CA PRO A 137 13.37 15.54 6.45
C PRO A 137 12.32 16.08 7.44
N VAL A 138 11.73 17.25 7.18
CA VAL A 138 10.64 17.82 8.01
C VAL A 138 9.32 17.05 7.80
N LYS A 139 8.55 16.92 8.89
CA LYS A 139 7.20 16.36 8.87
C LYS A 139 6.34 17.05 7.81
N PHE A 140 5.68 16.25 6.97
CA PHE A 140 4.57 16.71 6.15
C PHE A 140 3.43 17.13 7.09
N ARG A 141 3.24 18.43 7.29
CA ARG A 141 1.99 18.96 7.85
C ARG A 141 0.98 18.91 6.71
N GLY A 142 0.21 17.83 6.67
CA GLY A 142 -0.88 17.69 5.71
C GLY A 142 -1.99 18.66 6.12
N ASP A 143 -1.95 19.87 5.58
CA ASP A 143 -3.11 20.74 5.57
C ASP A 143 -4.07 20.19 4.49
N LEU A 144 -5.32 19.98 4.93
CA LEU A 144 -6.41 19.27 4.23
C LEU A 144 -6.77 19.84 2.85
#